data_AF-A0A317CFT4-F1
#
_entry.id   AF-A0A317CFT4-F1
#
_cell.length_a   1.000
_cell.length_b   1.000
_cell.length_c   1.000
_cell.angle_alpha   90.00
_cell.angle_beta   90.00
_cell.angle_gamma   90.00
#
_symmetry.space_group_name_H-M   'P 1'
#
loop_
_entity.id
_entity.type
_entity.pdbx_description
1 polymer ?
#
loop_
_entity_poly.entity_id
_entity_poly.type
_entity_poly.pdbx_seq_one_letter_code
_entity_poly.pdbx_strand_id
1 'polypeptide(L)'
;MSRLTIEVSSDQHQQIKVMAAMQGKSIKDYIIAKLFRTDDEIAEQAAWENLKTELNSRLDDAKENGVSPLTVKEITENALRALSKN
;
A
#
# COMPACT_ATOMS: atom_id res chain seq x y z
N MET A 1 0.36 25.30 -23.28
CA MET A 1 0.36 23.82 -23.23
C MET A 1 1.76 23.36 -22.88
N SER A 2 1.96 22.72 -21.73
CA SER A 2 3.28 22.27 -21.28
C SER A 2 3.75 21.08 -22.12
N ARG A 3 4.96 21.14 -22.68
CA ARG A 3 5.63 20.05 -23.40
C ARG A 3 6.73 19.50 -22.51
N LEU A 4 6.68 18.21 -22.20
CA LEU A 4 7.74 17.49 -21.49
C LEU A 4 8.54 16.68 -22.52
N THR A 5 9.85 16.90 -22.58
CA THR A 5 10.77 16.09 -23.39
C THR A 5 11.50 15.13 -22.47
N ILE A 6 11.47 13.83 -22.78
CA ILE A 6 12.14 12.78 -22.00
C ILE A 6 13.09 12.06 -22.94
N GLU A 7 14.37 12.00 -22.58
CA GLU A 7 15.34 11.16 -23.30
C GLU A 7 15.24 9.73 -22.78
N VAL A 8 15.07 8.78 -23.70
CA VAL A 8 15.01 7.34 -23.42
C VAL A 8 15.82 6.60 -24.49
N SER A 9 16.43 5.48 -24.13
CA SER A 9 17.07 4.62 -25.13
C SER A 9 16.02 3.96 -26.05
N SER A 10 16.45 3.45 -27.20
CA SER A 10 15.57 2.71 -28.13
C SER A 10 14.85 1.55 -27.44
N ASP A 11 15.59 0.83 -26.59
CA ASP A 11 15.11 -0.36 -25.91
C ASP A 11 14.08 0.01 -24.83
N GLN A 12 14.33 1.10 -24.10
CA GLN A 12 13.40 1.65 -23.13
C GLN A 12 12.11 2.13 -23.80
N HIS A 13 12.20 2.81 -24.94
CA HIS A 13 11.04 3.24 -25.70
C HIS A 13 10.19 2.03 -26.16
N GLN A 14 10.84 0.96 -26.62
CA GLN A 14 10.15 -0.27 -27.01
C GLN A 14 9.45 -0.96 -25.85
N GLN A 15 10.10 -1.03 -24.68
CA GLN A 15 9.49 -1.54 -23.45
C GLN A 15 8.28 -0.71 -23.02
N ILE A 16 8.40 0.61 -23.01
CA ILE A 16 7.29 1.53 -22.66
C ILE A 16 6.12 1.35 -23.62
N LYS A 17 6.39 1.21 -24.92
CA LYS A 17 5.36 1.00 -25.94
C LYS A 17 4.58 -0.30 -25.71
N VAL A 18 5.27 -1.39 -25.38
CA VAL A 18 4.63 -2.67 -25.06
C VAL A 18 3.76 -2.53 -23.80
N MET A 19 4.29 -1.91 -22.73
CA MET A 19 3.53 -1.72 -21.49
C MET A 19 2.29 -0.84 -21.68
N ALA A 20 2.40 0.23 -22.46
CA ALA A 20 1.27 1.10 -22.79
C ALA A 20 0.19 0.34 -23.58
N ALA A 21 0.60 -0.45 -24.59
CA ALA A 21 -0.30 -1.27 -25.38
C ALA A 21 -1.01 -2.35 -24.55
N MET A 22 -0.29 -3.01 -23.61
CA MET A 22 -0.88 -3.99 -22.69
C MET A 22 -1.96 -3.39 -21.79
N GLN A 23 -1.83 -2.11 -21.42
CA GLN A 23 -2.85 -1.40 -20.63
C GLN A 23 -3.94 -0.76 -21.50
N GLY A 24 -3.87 -0.90 -22.84
CA GLY A 24 -4.79 -0.25 -23.77
C GLY A 24 -4.67 1.28 -23.81
N LYS A 25 -3.57 1.84 -23.32
CA LYS A 25 -3.34 3.29 -23.21
C LYS A 25 -2.36 3.77 -24.29
N SER A 26 -2.48 5.04 -24.68
CA SER A 26 -1.45 5.66 -25.53
C SER A 26 -0.14 5.80 -24.74
N ILE A 27 1.00 5.84 -25.42
CA ILE A 27 2.32 6.04 -24.78
C ILE A 27 2.32 7.33 -23.95
N LYS A 28 1.65 8.38 -24.45
CA LYS A 28 1.52 9.66 -23.77
C LYS A 28 0.78 9.50 -22.44
N ASP A 29 -0.40 8.88 -22.45
CA ASP A 29 -1.23 8.73 -21.26
C ASP A 29 -0.59 7.79 -20.24
N TYR A 30 0.11 6.74 -20.72
CA TYR A 30 0.87 5.83 -19.88
C TYR A 30 2.02 6.53 -19.15
N ILE A 31 2.81 7.33 -19.88
CA ILE A 31 3.94 8.07 -19.29
C ILE A 31 3.43 9.15 -18.33
N ILE A 32 2.39 9.89 -18.69
CA ILE A 32 1.79 10.90 -17.81
C ILE A 32 1.27 10.25 -16.54
N ALA A 33 0.48 9.18 -16.63
CA ALA A 33 -0.02 8.47 -15.46
C ALA A 33 1.08 7.84 -14.60
N LYS A 34 2.27 7.59 -15.16
CA LYS A 34 3.42 7.03 -14.44
C LYS A 34 4.28 8.11 -13.78
N LEU A 35 4.49 9.24 -14.45
CA LEU A 35 5.29 10.37 -13.96
C LEU A 35 4.51 11.24 -12.97
N PHE A 36 3.20 11.34 -13.14
CA PHE A 36 2.29 12.07 -12.28
C PHE A 36 1.47 11.13 -11.40
N ARG A 37 1.96 9.91 -11.11
CA ARG A 37 1.48 9.19 -9.92
C ARG A 37 1.67 10.15 -8.76
N THR A 38 0.57 10.67 -8.24
CA THR A 38 0.63 11.64 -7.16
C THR A 38 1.32 10.97 -5.98
N ASP A 39 2.15 11.71 -5.24
CA ASP A 39 2.75 11.21 -4.00
C ASP A 39 1.67 10.62 -3.08
N ASP A 40 0.44 11.13 -3.17
CA ASP A 40 -0.77 10.60 -2.53
C ASP A 40 -1.13 9.17 -2.95
N GLU A 41 -1.04 8.80 -4.23
CA GLU A 41 -1.32 7.42 -4.69
C GLU A 41 -0.23 6.45 -4.22
N ILE A 42 1.02 6.92 -4.17
CA ILE A 42 2.15 6.12 -3.66
C ILE A 42 2.02 5.96 -2.13
N ALA A 43 1.64 7.02 -1.43
CA ALA A 43 1.38 7.00 0.01
C ALA A 43 0.16 6.14 0.36
N GLU A 44 -0.92 6.21 -0.44
CA GLU A 44 -2.11 5.38 -0.26
C GLU A 44 -1.80 3.89 -0.49
N GLN A 45 -1.05 3.56 -1.55
CA GLN A 45 -0.61 2.20 -1.78
C GLN A 45 0.30 1.69 -0.65
N ALA A 46 1.21 2.52 -0.14
CA ALA A 46 2.05 2.17 0.99
C ALA A 46 1.23 1.97 2.28
N ALA A 47 0.25 2.84 2.54
CA ALA A 47 -0.68 2.70 3.67
C ALA A 47 -1.51 1.41 3.57
N TRP A 48 -1.95 1.07 2.36
CA TRP A 48 -2.69 -0.16 2.09
C TRP A 48 -1.86 -1.42 2.35
N GLU A 49 -0.61 -1.46 1.88
CA GLU A 49 0.29 -2.60 2.15
C GLU A 49 0.65 -2.73 3.64
N ASN A 50 0.83 -1.60 4.34
CA ASN A 50 1.05 -1.60 5.79
C ASN A 50 -0.16 -2.16 6.55
N LEU A 51 -1.37 -1.72 6.19
CA LEU A 51 -2.60 -2.23 6.77
C LEU A 51 -2.75 -3.73 6.53
N LYS A 52 -2.49 -4.20 5.31
CA LYS A 52 -2.58 -5.60 4.95
C LYS A 52 -1.59 -6.47 5.74
N THR A 53 -0.38 -5.96 5.95
CA THR A 53 0.66 -6.64 6.74
C THR A 53 0.23 -6.79 8.19
N GLU A 54 -0.26 -5.71 8.81
CA GLU A 54 -0.76 -5.73 10.19
C GLU A 54 -1.95 -6.67 10.36
N LEU A 55 -2.91 -6.65 9.41
CA LEU A 55 -4.08 -7.53 9.45
C LEU A 55 -3.70 -9.00 9.27
N ASN A 56 -2.75 -9.31 8.39
CA ASN A 56 -2.27 -10.69 8.23
C ASN A 56 -1.57 -11.19 9.49
N SER A 57 -0.72 -10.35 10.12
CA SER A 57 -0.09 -10.70 11.40
C SER A 57 -1.15 -11.04 12.45
N ARG A 58 -2.19 -10.21 12.59
CA ARG A 58 -3.29 -10.48 13.54
C ARG A 58 -4.09 -11.72 13.20
N LEU A 59 -4.26 -12.02 11.91
CA LEU A 59 -4.97 -13.22 11.47
C LEU A 59 -4.17 -14.46 11.85
N ASP A 60 -2.85 -14.43 11.67
CA ASP A 60 -1.97 -15.53 12.02
C ASP A 60 -1.89 -15.70 13.55
N ASP A 61 -1.78 -14.60 14.31
CA ASP A 61 -1.86 -14.61 15.77
C ASP A 61 -3.18 -15.19 16.27
N ALA A 62 -4.31 -14.85 15.63
CA ALA A 62 -5.63 -15.34 15.99
C ALA A 62 -5.83 -16.83 15.61
N LYS A 63 -5.19 -17.30 14.54
CA LYS A 63 -5.19 -18.73 14.19
C LYS A 63 -4.38 -19.56 15.19
N GLU A 64 -3.24 -19.04 15.64
CA GLU A 64 -2.36 -19.75 16.57
C GLU A 64 -2.84 -19.70 18.02
N ASN A 65 -3.28 -18.53 18.49
CA ASN A 65 -3.62 -18.30 19.90
C ASN A 65 -5.13 -18.28 20.18
N GLY A 66 -5.97 -18.33 19.14
CA GLY A 66 -7.42 -18.27 19.27
C GLY A 66 -7.95 -16.90 19.74
N VAL A 67 -9.24 -16.86 20.09
CA VAL A 67 -9.87 -15.66 20.65
C VAL A 67 -9.70 -15.66 22.16
N SER A 68 -9.30 -14.53 22.73
CA SER A 68 -9.18 -14.39 24.18
C SER A 68 -10.54 -14.68 24.87
N PRO A 69 -10.57 -15.52 25.91
CA PRO A 69 -11.78 -15.82 26.66
C PRO A 69 -12.19 -14.68 27.61
N LEU A 70 -11.36 -13.64 27.73
CA LEU A 70 -11.62 -12.51 28.62
C LEU A 70 -12.75 -11.64 28.08
N THR A 71 -13.63 -11.24 28.99
CA THR A 71 -14.67 -10.27 28.66
C THR A 71 -14.06 -8.89 28.45
N VAL A 72 -14.74 -8.04 27.66
CA VAL A 72 -14.32 -6.66 27.42
C VAL A 72 -14.04 -5.89 28.72
N LYS A 73 -14.81 -6.19 29.79
CA LYS A 73 -14.64 -5.58 31.11
C LYS A 73 -13.33 -5.98 31.78
N GLU A 74 -12.99 -7.27 31.75
CA GLU A 74 -11.74 -7.79 32.33
C GLU A 74 -10.50 -7.33 31.56
N ILE A 75 -10.59 -7.23 30.23
CA ILE A 75 -9.53 -6.65 29.40
C ILE A 75 -9.28 -5.19 29.80
N THR A 76 -10.36 -4.42 29.98
CA THR A 76 -10.28 -3.01 30.36
C THR A 76 -9.69 -2.84 31.77
N GLU A 77 -10.14 -3.64 32.75
CA GLU A 77 -9.59 -3.61 34.11
C GLU A 77 -8.11 -4.02 34.16
N ASN A 78 -7.68 -5.02 33.38
CA ASN A 78 -6.28 -5.40 33.28
C ASN A 78 -5.42 -4.31 32.62
N ALA A 79 -5.91 -3.67 31.56
CA ALA A 79 -5.20 -2.56 30.91
C ALA A 79 -5.03 -1.36 31.85
N LEU A 80 -6.08 -0.99 32.60
CA LEU A 80 -6.03 0.07 33.61
C LEU A 80 -5.06 -0.25 34.74
N ARG A 81 -5.03 -1.50 35.22
CA ARG A 81 -4.08 -1.95 36.23
C ARG A 81 -2.64 -1.90 35.73
N ALA A 82 -2.39 -2.30 34.48
CA ALA A 82 -1.08 -2.26 33.86
C ALA A 82 -0.57 -0.81 33.69
N LEU A 83 -1.46 0.12 33.30
CA LEU A 83 -1.14 1.55 33.20
C LEU A 83 -0.85 2.21 34.56
N SER A 84 -1.52 1.78 35.64
CA SER A 84 -1.28 2.33 37.00
C SER A 84 -0.01 1.82 37.68
N LYS A 85 0.64 0.80 37.12
CA LYS A 85 1.88 0.20 37.65
C LYS A 85 3.15 0.81 37.08
N ASN A 86 3.04 1.75 36.14
CA ASN A 86 4.14 2.59 35.64
C ASN A 86 4.17 3.94 36.35
#